data_AF-A0A392PQY2-F1
#
_entry.id   AF-A0A392PQY2-F1
#
_cell.length_a   1.000
_cell.length_b   1.000
_cell.length_c   1.000
_cell.angle_alpha   90.00
_cell.angle_beta   90.00
_cell.angle_gamma   90.00
#
_symmetry.space_group_name_H-M   'P 1'
#
loop_
_entity.id
_entity.type
_entity.pdbx_description
1 polymer ?
#
loop_
_entity_poly.entity_id
_entity_poly.type
_entity_poly.pdbx_seq_one_letter_code
_entity_poly.pdbx_strand_id
1 'polypeptide(L)'
;MVNGLPIIKIPEKVCQVCMIGKQSRKSFKSELPSRASNLLEVIHSDVCGPFEVPSLGGNKYFISFVDEFSRMMWIYLIKVKSESFDVFRKFKKKVEKYSEKSIKILRTDGGGEYTSNEFKQFLVEQGIEHEITAPYTPQHNGLAERRNRTVLNMVRSMIREKSLPSYLWGEAASTAVYILNKCPTKRLTKSVPEEIWSGRKPTVKHLRVFGALCYSHIPDQRRTKLQDKSKQV
;
A
#
# COMPACT_ATOMS: atom_id res chain seq x y z
N MET A 1 7.53 -16.36 -6.73
CA MET A 1 8.81 -15.61 -6.56
C MET A 1 8.97 -14.63 -7.72
N VAL A 2 9.76 -13.56 -7.62
CA VAL A 2 9.88 -12.54 -8.70
C VAL A 2 11.10 -12.76 -9.59
N ASN A 3 11.12 -12.15 -10.78
CA ASN A 3 12.25 -12.24 -11.71
C ASN A 3 13.29 -11.14 -11.42
N GLY A 4 14.59 -11.47 -11.48
CA GLY A 4 15.68 -10.50 -11.34
C GLY A 4 16.11 -10.19 -9.90
N LEU A 5 15.72 -11.03 -8.93
CA LEU A 5 16.34 -11.02 -7.60
C LEU A 5 17.79 -11.49 -7.69
N PRO A 6 18.76 -10.76 -7.12
CA PRO A 6 20.11 -11.28 -6.94
C PRO A 6 20.11 -12.42 -5.92
N ILE A 7 21.19 -13.20 -5.89
CA ILE A 7 21.42 -14.18 -4.81
C ILE A 7 21.67 -13.39 -3.52
N ILE A 8 20.75 -13.49 -2.55
CA ILE A 8 20.84 -12.80 -1.27
C ILE A 8 21.30 -13.81 -0.20
N LYS A 9 22.41 -13.52 0.48
CA LYS A 9 22.79 -14.23 1.70
C LYS A 9 21.90 -13.74 2.84
N ILE A 10 21.11 -14.64 3.41
CA ILE A 10 20.26 -14.32 4.56
C ILE A 10 21.18 -14.08 5.77
N PRO A 11 21.13 -12.91 6.43
CA PRO A 11 21.95 -12.66 7.61
C PRO A 11 21.55 -13.61 8.74
N GLU A 12 22.53 -14.28 9.35
CA GLU A 12 22.32 -15.22 10.46
C GLU A 12 21.94 -14.52 11.77
N LYS A 13 22.30 -13.24 11.92
CA LYS A 13 22.09 -12.47 13.14
C LYS A 13 20.82 -11.62 13.06
N VAL A 14 20.05 -11.64 14.15
CA VAL A 14 18.88 -10.77 14.32
C VAL A 14 19.33 -9.32 14.48
N CYS A 15 18.79 -8.42 13.65
CA CYS A 15 19.11 -6.99 13.73
C CYS A 15 18.44 -6.35 14.95
N GLN A 16 19.23 -5.86 15.91
CA GLN A 16 18.75 -5.20 17.14
C GLN A 16 17.90 -3.96 16.84
N VAL A 17 18.28 -3.16 15.83
CA VAL A 17 17.51 -1.98 15.38
C VAL A 17 16.14 -2.40 14.85
N CYS A 18 16.07 -3.51 14.10
CA CYS A 18 14.78 -4.06 13.65
C CYS A 18 13.94 -4.58 14.81
N MET A 19 14.54 -5.20 15.83
CA MET A 19 13.80 -5.66 17.01
C MET A 19 13.17 -4.49 17.75
N ILE A 20 13.96 -3.46 18.08
CA ILE A 20 13.47 -2.26 18.78
C ILE A 20 12.39 -1.55 17.95
N GLY A 21 12.60 -1.40 16.64
CA GLY A 21 11.69 -0.64 15.78
C GLY A 21 10.45 -1.39 15.29
N LYS A 22 10.41 -2.72 15.35
CA LYS A 22 9.35 -3.56 14.74
C LYS A 22 8.69 -4.55 15.71
N GLN A 23 9.10 -4.58 16.98
CA GLN A 23 8.44 -5.42 17.98
C GLN A 23 6.96 -5.06 18.07
N SER A 24 6.11 -6.07 18.00
CA SER A 24 4.66 -5.92 18.12
C SER A 24 4.13 -6.90 19.16
N ARG A 25 3.04 -6.52 19.84
CA ARG A 25 2.33 -7.41 20.76
C ARG A 25 1.91 -8.68 20.01
N LYS A 26 2.11 -9.85 20.62
CA LYS A 26 1.63 -11.13 20.05
C LYS A 26 0.13 -11.02 19.78
N SER A 27 -0.28 -11.35 18.55
CA SER A 27 -1.69 -11.39 18.18
C SER A 27 -2.37 -12.63 18.77
N PHE A 28 -3.61 -12.49 19.21
CA PHE A 28 -4.50 -13.61 19.47
C PHE A 28 -4.89 -14.28 18.15
N LYS A 29 -5.18 -15.59 18.15
CA LYS A 29 -5.67 -16.30 16.96
C LYS A 29 -7.05 -15.75 16.59
N SER A 30 -7.17 -15.07 15.45
CA SER A 30 -8.46 -14.86 14.82
C SER A 30 -8.71 -16.05 13.89
N GLU A 31 -9.58 -16.97 14.29
CA GLU A 31 -9.96 -18.16 13.52
C GLU A 31 -11.03 -17.88 12.46
N LEU A 32 -11.01 -16.70 11.85
CA LEU A 32 -11.93 -16.42 10.75
C LEU A 32 -11.30 -16.90 9.43
N PRO A 33 -11.84 -17.94 8.78
CA PRO A 33 -11.39 -18.34 7.46
C PRO A 33 -11.62 -17.19 6.48
N SER A 34 -10.70 -17.04 5.52
CA SER A 34 -10.89 -16.09 4.43
C SER A 34 -12.17 -16.43 3.69
N ARG A 35 -13.00 -15.42 3.43
CA ARG A 35 -14.23 -15.59 2.63
C ARG A 35 -13.94 -15.51 1.13
N ALA A 36 -12.91 -14.76 0.74
CA ALA A 36 -12.55 -14.59 -0.67
C ALA A 36 -11.83 -15.81 -1.26
N SER A 37 -12.43 -16.34 -2.32
CA SER A 37 -11.94 -17.40 -3.21
C SER A 37 -11.44 -16.86 -4.55
N ASN A 38 -11.77 -15.61 -4.89
CA ASN A 38 -11.40 -14.95 -6.14
C ASN A 38 -11.03 -13.48 -5.92
N LEU A 39 -10.46 -12.85 -6.96
CA LEU A 39 -10.11 -11.43 -6.96
C LEU A 39 -11.35 -10.55 -6.75
N LEU A 40 -11.18 -9.47 -5.98
CA LEU A 40 -12.16 -8.43 -5.69
C LEU A 40 -13.40 -8.88 -4.89
N GLU A 41 -13.51 -10.14 -4.47
CA GLU A 41 -14.66 -10.57 -3.66
C GLU A 41 -14.77 -9.81 -2.34
N VAL A 42 -13.64 -9.57 -1.67
CA VAL A 42 -13.59 -8.79 -0.43
C VAL A 42 -12.43 -7.80 -0.49
N ILE A 43 -12.76 -6.51 -0.44
CA ILE A 43 -11.79 -5.44 -0.28
C ILE A 43 -11.85 -4.92 1.15
N HIS A 44 -10.72 -4.99 1.85
CA HIS A 44 -10.55 -4.31 3.13
C HIS A 44 -10.05 -2.89 2.89
N SER A 45 -10.59 -1.93 3.63
CA SER A 45 -10.12 -0.55 3.59
C SER A 45 -9.94 0.05 4.97
N ASP A 46 -8.98 0.97 5.08
CA ASP A 46 -8.63 1.68 6.29
C ASP A 46 -8.02 3.04 5.92
N VAL A 47 -8.27 4.07 6.72
CA VAL A 47 -7.69 5.41 6.55
C VAL A 47 -6.63 5.64 7.62
N CYS A 48 -5.39 5.81 7.18
CA CYS A 48 -4.27 6.02 8.07
C CYS A 48 -3.88 7.50 8.12
N GLY A 49 -3.84 8.06 9.34
CA GLY A 49 -3.48 9.46 9.62
C GLY A 49 -4.35 10.06 10.74
N PRO A 50 -4.25 11.37 11.00
CA PRO A 50 -3.40 12.33 10.30
C PRO A 50 -1.91 12.13 10.60
N PHE A 51 -1.06 12.40 9.62
CA PHE A 51 0.38 12.57 9.84
C PHE A 51 0.68 14.03 10.22
N GLU A 52 1.62 14.23 11.15
CA GLU A 52 2.00 15.56 11.66
C GLU A 52 2.57 16.46 10.55
N VAL A 53 3.44 15.89 9.70
CA VAL A 53 4.05 16.59 8.58
C VAL A 53 3.26 16.24 7.31
N PRO A 54 2.73 17.23 6.57
CA PRO A 54 2.12 16.95 5.27
C PRO A 54 3.12 16.32 4.30
N SER A 55 2.63 15.45 3.41
CA SER A 55 3.48 14.88 2.35
C SER A 55 3.92 15.96 1.37
N LEU A 56 4.83 15.66 0.43
CA LEU A 56 5.25 16.58 -0.63
C LEU A 56 4.05 17.20 -1.41
N GLY A 57 2.98 16.42 -1.60
CA GLY A 57 1.72 16.86 -2.23
C GLY A 57 0.72 17.55 -1.28
N GLY A 58 1.10 17.83 -0.05
CA GLY A 58 0.25 18.42 0.99
C GLY A 58 -0.76 17.45 1.60
N ASN A 59 -0.59 16.14 1.43
CA ASN A 59 -1.50 15.12 1.95
C ASN A 59 -1.27 14.90 3.44
N LYS A 60 -2.32 14.56 4.19
CA LYS A 60 -2.26 14.29 5.64
C LYS A 60 -2.65 12.86 5.99
N TYR A 61 -3.23 12.12 5.06
CA TYR A 61 -3.67 10.75 5.26
C TYR A 61 -3.35 9.92 4.02
N PHE A 62 -3.45 8.61 4.16
CA PHE A 62 -3.62 7.71 3.02
C PHE A 62 -4.76 6.73 3.28
N ILE A 63 -5.48 6.39 2.23
CA ILE A 63 -6.46 5.29 2.23
C ILE A 63 -5.76 4.06 1.70
N SER A 64 -5.88 2.94 2.40
CA SER A 64 -5.47 1.66 1.86
C SER A 64 -6.68 0.84 1.40
N PHE A 65 -6.49 0.11 0.31
CA PHE A 65 -7.38 -0.94 -0.15
C PHE A 65 -6.57 -2.23 -0.24
N VAL A 66 -7.04 -3.31 0.36
CA VAL A 66 -6.37 -4.60 0.37
C VAL A 66 -7.34 -5.67 -0.10
N ASP A 67 -7.00 -6.33 -1.21
CA ASP A 67 -7.75 -7.47 -1.70
C ASP A 67 -7.49 -8.69 -0.80
N GLU A 68 -8.55 -9.32 -0.29
CA GLU A 68 -8.41 -10.41 0.66
C GLU A 68 -7.76 -11.65 0.01
N PHE A 69 -8.08 -11.94 -1.25
CA PHE A 69 -7.60 -13.12 -1.97
C PHE A 69 -6.13 -12.99 -2.38
N SER A 70 -5.82 -12.04 -3.26
CA SER A 70 -4.48 -11.79 -3.81
C SER A 70 -3.54 -11.12 -2.82
N ARG A 71 -4.06 -10.53 -1.74
CA ARG A 71 -3.31 -9.70 -0.80
C ARG A 71 -2.67 -8.46 -1.45
N MET A 72 -3.11 -8.10 -2.66
CA MET A 72 -2.69 -6.89 -3.36
C MET A 72 -3.16 -5.67 -2.58
N MET A 73 -2.27 -4.70 -2.42
CA MET A 73 -2.54 -3.47 -1.68
C MET A 73 -2.39 -2.27 -2.59
N TRP A 74 -3.33 -1.34 -2.49
CA TRP A 74 -3.26 -0.02 -3.09
C TRP A 74 -3.33 1.03 -2.00
N ILE A 75 -2.63 2.14 -2.20
CA ILE A 75 -2.78 3.33 -1.37
C ILE A 75 -3.07 4.55 -2.21
N TYR A 76 -3.84 5.46 -1.64
CA TYR A 76 -4.18 6.75 -2.22
C TYR A 76 -3.93 7.82 -1.15
N LEU A 77 -3.06 8.78 -1.44
CA LEU A 77 -2.80 9.90 -0.55
C LEU A 77 -3.95 10.91 -0.65
N ILE A 78 -4.42 11.42 0.49
CA ILE A 78 -5.52 12.39 0.57
C ILE A 78 -5.18 13.51 1.56
N LYS A 79 -5.78 14.69 1.36
CA LYS A 79 -5.59 15.84 2.27
C LYS A 79 -6.58 15.80 3.42
N VAL A 80 -7.83 15.41 3.14
CA VAL A 80 -8.91 15.30 4.13
C VAL A 80 -9.66 13.98 3.99
N LYS A 81 -10.19 13.47 5.11
CA LYS A 81 -10.91 12.18 5.14
C LYS A 81 -12.14 12.12 4.23
N SER A 82 -12.79 13.25 3.96
CA SER A 82 -13.97 13.33 3.10
C SER A 82 -13.69 12.99 1.63
N GLU A 83 -12.42 12.93 1.21
CA GLU A 83 -12.02 12.44 -0.12
C GLU A 83 -12.21 10.93 -0.29
N SER A 84 -12.55 10.18 0.79
CA SER A 84 -12.72 8.73 0.79
C SER A 84 -13.65 8.21 -0.29
N PHE A 85 -14.79 8.85 -0.47
CA PHE A 85 -15.80 8.45 -1.43
C PHE A 85 -15.30 8.59 -2.87
N ASP A 86 -14.73 9.73 -3.22
CA ASP A 86 -14.17 9.98 -4.54
C ASP A 86 -13.02 9.04 -4.88
N VAL A 87 -12.16 8.79 -3.89
CA VAL A 87 -11.05 7.85 -4.04
C VAL A 87 -11.59 6.43 -4.25
N PHE A 88 -12.60 6.00 -3.49
CA PHE A 88 -13.21 4.69 -3.67
C PHE A 88 -13.85 4.53 -5.06
N ARG A 89 -14.58 5.54 -5.55
CA ARG A 89 -15.15 5.53 -6.91
C ARG A 89 -14.07 5.35 -7.98
N LYS A 90 -12.97 6.11 -7.88
CA LYS A 90 -11.82 6.01 -8.80
C LYS A 90 -11.13 4.64 -8.69
N PHE A 91 -10.95 4.14 -7.47
CA PHE A 91 -10.36 2.84 -7.20
C PHE A 91 -11.20 1.72 -7.83
N LYS A 92 -12.50 1.63 -7.50
CA LYS A 92 -13.44 0.64 -8.04
C LYS A 92 -13.37 0.59 -9.56
N LYS A 93 -13.61 1.73 -10.21
CA LYS A 93 -13.60 1.83 -11.67
C LYS A 93 -12.29 1.30 -12.28
N LYS A 94 -11.16 1.61 -11.67
CA LYS A 94 -9.84 1.18 -12.15
C LYS A 94 -9.64 -0.33 -11.98
N VAL A 95 -9.91 -0.87 -10.79
CA VAL A 95 -9.60 -2.28 -10.50
C VAL A 95 -10.54 -3.23 -11.21
N GLU A 96 -11.83 -2.90 -11.28
CA GLU A 96 -12.81 -3.74 -11.97
C GLU A 96 -12.59 -3.73 -13.48
N LYS A 97 -12.25 -2.58 -14.06
CA LYS A 97 -11.92 -2.50 -15.49
C LYS A 97 -10.66 -3.29 -15.84
N TYR A 98 -9.69 -3.35 -14.92
CA TYR A 98 -8.45 -4.08 -15.13
C TYR A 98 -8.62 -5.60 -15.00
N SER A 99 -9.38 -6.05 -14.00
CA SER A 99 -9.52 -7.48 -13.70
C SER A 99 -10.71 -8.15 -14.39
N GLU A 100 -11.64 -7.36 -14.94
CA GLU A 100 -12.95 -7.83 -15.41
C GLU A 100 -13.75 -8.57 -14.33
N LYS A 101 -13.45 -8.27 -13.06
CA LYS A 101 -14.16 -8.74 -11.87
C LYS A 101 -14.82 -7.55 -11.18
N SER A 102 -15.84 -7.81 -10.37
CA SER A 102 -16.52 -6.80 -9.57
C SER A 102 -16.13 -6.89 -8.10
N ILE A 103 -16.11 -5.75 -7.43
CA ILE A 103 -16.05 -5.72 -5.97
C ILE A 103 -17.39 -6.22 -5.44
N LYS A 104 -17.38 -7.23 -4.55
CA LYS A 104 -18.63 -7.74 -3.94
C LYS A 104 -18.84 -7.18 -2.52
N ILE A 105 -17.80 -7.21 -1.70
CA ILE A 105 -17.85 -6.75 -0.31
C ILE A 105 -16.77 -5.69 -0.09
N LEU A 106 -17.17 -4.54 0.44
CA LEU A 106 -16.28 -3.55 1.02
C LEU A 106 -16.31 -3.71 2.53
N ARG A 107 -15.17 -4.03 3.15
CA ARG A 107 -15.02 -4.13 4.60
C ARG A 107 -14.20 -2.96 5.12
N THR A 108 -14.79 -2.17 6.02
CA THR A 108 -14.14 -1.00 6.63
C THR A 108 -14.19 -1.08 8.14
N ASP A 109 -13.40 -0.25 8.81
CA ASP A 109 -13.70 0.10 10.18
C ASP A 109 -14.96 0.97 10.24
N GLY A 110 -15.52 1.18 11.44
CA GLY A 110 -16.67 2.05 11.66
C GLY A 110 -16.37 3.54 11.49
N GLY A 111 -15.33 3.91 10.73
CA GLY A 111 -14.93 5.29 10.50
C GLY A 111 -16.01 6.09 9.76
N GLY A 112 -16.27 7.31 10.23
CA GLY A 112 -17.30 8.20 9.68
C GLY A 112 -17.15 8.46 8.19
N GLU A 113 -15.92 8.43 7.68
CA GLU A 113 -15.55 8.58 6.25
C GLU A 113 -16.21 7.57 5.30
N TYR A 114 -16.68 6.42 5.79
CA TYR A 114 -17.36 5.40 4.98
C TYR A 114 -18.87 5.35 5.22
N THR A 115 -19.40 6.20 6.10
CA THR A 115 -20.78 6.08 6.59
C THR A 115 -21.73 7.16 6.09
N SER A 116 -21.26 8.06 5.21
CA SER A 116 -22.12 9.08 4.61
C SER A 116 -23.26 8.44 3.81
N ASN A 117 -24.41 9.10 3.78
CA ASN A 117 -25.58 8.60 3.05
C ASN A 117 -25.29 8.43 1.56
N GLU A 118 -24.51 9.36 0.98
CA GLU A 118 -24.06 9.27 -0.41
C GLU A 118 -23.22 8.02 -0.66
N PHE A 119 -22.28 7.70 0.23
CA PHE A 119 -21.45 6.50 0.09
C PHE A 119 -22.31 5.24 0.19
N LYS A 120 -23.18 5.15 1.22
CA LYS A 120 -24.08 4.01 1.40
C LYS A 120 -24.99 3.79 0.20
N GLN A 121 -25.61 4.86 -0.30
CA GLN A 121 -26.49 4.80 -1.46
C GLN A 121 -25.73 4.32 -2.70
N PHE A 122 -24.53 4.86 -2.93
CA PHE A 122 -23.68 4.40 -4.03
C PHE A 122 -23.33 2.90 -3.94
N LEU A 123 -23.01 2.39 -2.73
CA LEU A 123 -22.73 0.96 -2.56
C LEU A 123 -23.95 0.10 -2.88
N VAL A 124 -25.13 0.50 -2.42
CA VAL A 124 -26.40 -0.18 -2.75
C VAL A 124 -26.67 -0.17 -4.26
N GLU A 125 -26.50 0.99 -4.91
CA GLU A 125 -26.67 1.12 -6.37
C GLU A 125 -25.68 0.26 -7.17
N GLN A 126 -24.47 0.06 -6.64
CA GLN A 126 -23.47 -0.80 -7.25
C GLN A 126 -23.60 -2.28 -6.86
N GLY A 127 -24.54 -2.63 -5.97
CA GLY A 127 -24.71 -3.99 -5.45
C GLY A 127 -23.53 -4.46 -4.59
N ILE A 128 -22.82 -3.55 -3.92
CA ILE A 128 -21.71 -3.86 -3.03
C ILE A 128 -22.21 -3.92 -1.59
N GLU A 129 -21.94 -5.03 -0.91
CA GLU A 129 -22.22 -5.16 0.52
C GLU A 129 -21.16 -4.41 1.34
N HIS A 130 -21.62 -3.55 2.25
CA HIS A 130 -20.74 -2.83 3.18
C HIS A 130 -20.70 -3.54 4.53
N GLU A 131 -19.60 -4.23 4.80
CA GLU A 131 -19.35 -4.83 6.10
C GLU A 131 -18.57 -3.87 7.00
N ILE A 132 -19.25 -3.29 7.99
CA ILE A 132 -18.60 -2.44 9.00
C ILE A 132 -18.14 -3.33 10.15
N THR A 133 -16.84 -3.33 10.45
CA THR A 133 -16.33 -4.10 11.58
C THR A 133 -16.70 -3.40 12.89
N ALA A 134 -17.28 -4.15 13.83
CA ALA A 134 -17.74 -3.59 15.09
C ALA A 134 -16.58 -2.94 15.87
N PRO A 135 -16.84 -1.86 16.63
CA PRO A 135 -15.92 -1.40 17.65
C PRO A 135 -15.62 -2.60 18.55
N TYR A 136 -14.36 -2.81 18.93
CA TYR A 136 -13.90 -3.94 19.77
C TYR A 136 -13.73 -5.32 19.10
N THR A 137 -13.97 -5.47 17.78
CA THR A 137 -13.52 -6.66 17.00
C THR A 137 -12.43 -6.33 15.95
N PRO A 138 -11.27 -5.76 16.35
CA PRO A 138 -10.18 -5.38 15.44
C PRO A 138 -9.62 -6.56 14.60
N GLN A 139 -9.99 -7.80 14.93
CA GLN A 139 -9.66 -8.97 14.14
C GLN A 139 -10.27 -8.93 12.73
N HIS A 140 -11.46 -8.33 12.56
CA HIS A 140 -12.21 -8.37 11.30
C HIS A 140 -11.63 -7.46 10.23
N ASN A 141 -11.14 -6.26 10.58
CA ASN A 141 -10.38 -5.40 9.66
C ASN A 141 -8.86 -5.54 9.83
N GLY A 142 -8.42 -6.49 10.66
CA GLY A 142 -7.01 -6.67 11.00
C GLY A 142 -6.11 -6.94 9.79
N LEU A 143 -6.63 -7.31 8.62
CA LEU A 143 -5.84 -7.40 7.41
C LEU A 143 -5.30 -6.03 6.96
N ALA A 144 -6.18 -5.03 6.78
CA ALA A 144 -5.79 -3.69 6.36
C ALA A 144 -4.92 -3.03 7.43
N GLU A 145 -5.31 -3.10 8.70
CA GLU A 145 -4.54 -2.53 9.81
C GLU A 145 -3.12 -3.12 9.91
N ARG A 146 -2.97 -4.44 9.84
CA ARG A 146 -1.65 -5.09 9.88
C ARG A 146 -0.79 -4.70 8.69
N ARG A 147 -1.39 -4.54 7.52
CA ARG A 147 -0.72 -4.09 6.30
C ARG A 147 -0.27 -2.64 6.43
N ASN A 148 -1.14 -1.75 6.89
CA ASN A 148 -0.83 -0.34 7.16
C ASN A 148 0.32 -0.22 8.17
N ARG A 149 0.30 -1.00 9.25
CA ARG A 149 1.42 -1.04 10.21
C ARG A 149 2.75 -1.47 9.56
N THR A 150 2.71 -2.45 8.66
CA THR A 150 3.91 -2.90 7.92
C THR A 150 4.43 -1.78 7.01
N VAL A 151 3.54 -1.10 6.29
CA VAL A 151 3.87 0.06 5.44
C VAL A 151 4.53 1.15 6.28
N LEU A 152 3.93 1.55 7.40
CA LEU A 152 4.49 2.59 8.26
C LEU A 152 5.86 2.24 8.84
N ASN A 153 6.07 0.97 9.19
CA ASN A 153 7.39 0.51 9.64
C ASN A 153 8.44 0.63 8.53
N MET A 154 8.08 0.30 7.29
CA MET A 154 8.98 0.49 6.14
C MET A 154 9.24 1.97 5.86
N VAL A 155 8.22 2.83 5.91
CA VAL A 155 8.34 4.29 5.74
C VAL A 155 9.35 4.86 6.73
N ARG A 156 9.19 4.55 8.03
CA ARG A 156 10.10 5.01 9.09
C ARG A 156 11.54 4.55 8.83
N SER A 157 11.73 3.29 8.43
CA SER A 157 13.07 2.76 8.11
C SER A 157 13.68 3.43 6.89
N MET A 158 12.92 3.59 5.80
CA MET A 158 13.39 4.18 4.54
C MET A 158 13.82 5.63 4.71
N ILE A 159 13.02 6.43 5.43
CA ILE A 159 13.32 7.84 5.69
C ILE A 159 14.56 7.96 6.59
N ARG A 160 14.60 7.18 7.69
CA ARG A 160 15.68 7.25 8.67
C ARG A 160 17.03 6.80 8.10
N GLU A 161 17.05 5.72 7.32
CA GLU A 161 18.28 5.18 6.73
C GLU A 161 18.98 6.15 5.79
N LYS A 162 18.22 7.00 5.09
CA LYS A 162 18.73 7.96 4.12
C LYS A 162 18.70 9.41 4.61
N SER A 163 18.40 9.62 5.89
CA SER A 163 18.24 10.95 6.50
C SER A 163 17.35 11.88 5.66
N LEU A 164 16.29 11.31 5.08
CA LEU A 164 15.38 12.05 4.21
C LEU A 164 14.43 12.91 5.04
N PRO A 165 13.94 14.04 4.48
CA PRO A 165 12.92 14.84 5.16
C PRO A 165 11.60 14.07 5.35
N SER A 166 10.96 14.29 6.50
CA SER A 166 9.70 13.62 6.87
C SER A 166 8.55 13.87 5.88
N TYR A 167 8.56 14.99 5.15
CA TYR A 167 7.53 15.28 4.14
C TYR A 167 7.54 14.29 2.96
N LEU A 168 8.58 13.47 2.79
CA LEU A 168 8.64 12.40 1.78
C LEU A 168 7.92 11.11 2.19
N TRP A 169 7.16 11.13 3.29
CA TRP A 169 6.46 9.94 3.78
C TRP A 169 5.46 9.37 2.78
N GLY A 170 4.83 10.20 1.94
CA GLY A 170 3.85 9.75 0.93
C GLY A 170 4.50 8.92 -0.18
N GLU A 171 5.67 9.37 -0.63
CA GLU A 171 6.51 8.73 -1.64
C GLU A 171 7.13 7.45 -1.09
N ALA A 172 7.58 7.50 0.17
CA ALA A 172 8.07 6.33 0.89
C ALA A 172 6.96 5.28 1.08
N ALA A 173 5.74 5.70 1.42
CA ALA A 173 4.59 4.80 1.59
C ALA A 173 4.23 4.11 0.26
N SER A 174 4.20 4.89 -0.83
CA SER A 174 3.93 4.37 -2.18
C SER A 174 4.99 3.37 -2.60
N THR A 175 6.26 3.66 -2.31
CA THR A 175 7.38 2.75 -2.57
C THR A 175 7.29 1.48 -1.72
N ALA A 176 6.95 1.60 -0.44
CA ALA A 176 6.78 0.46 0.44
C ALA A 176 5.67 -0.49 -0.05
N VAL A 177 4.52 0.05 -0.46
CA VAL A 177 3.42 -0.74 -1.04
C VAL A 177 3.84 -1.41 -2.34
N TYR A 178 4.55 -0.68 -3.21
CA TYR A 178 5.09 -1.24 -4.44
C TYR A 178 6.00 -2.46 -4.21
N ILE A 179 6.88 -2.37 -3.21
CA ILE A 179 7.77 -3.47 -2.80
C ILE A 179 6.96 -4.61 -2.18
N LEU A 180 6.03 -4.31 -1.25
CA LEU A 180 5.23 -5.33 -0.57
C LEU A 180 4.35 -6.15 -1.52
N ASN A 181 3.88 -5.56 -2.61
CA ASN A 181 3.14 -6.29 -3.65
C ASN A 181 4.01 -7.26 -4.47
N LYS A 182 5.34 -7.11 -4.38
CA LYS A 182 6.36 -7.97 -4.99
C LYS A 182 7.05 -8.89 -3.98
N CYS A 183 6.61 -8.86 -2.72
CA CYS A 183 7.12 -9.74 -1.68
C CYS A 183 6.14 -10.91 -1.42
N PRO A 184 6.66 -12.10 -1.07
CA PRO A 184 5.82 -13.21 -0.65
C PRO A 184 5.08 -12.86 0.65
N THR A 185 3.96 -13.52 0.87
CA THR A 185 3.15 -13.33 2.08
C THR A 185 2.92 -14.68 2.75
N LYS A 186 2.58 -14.72 4.05
CA LYS A 186 2.29 -16.00 4.72
C LYS A 186 1.19 -16.81 4.03
N ARG A 187 0.22 -16.13 3.39
CA ARG A 187 -0.85 -16.77 2.61
C ARG A 187 -0.36 -17.25 1.24
N LEU A 188 0.51 -16.47 0.60
CA LEU A 188 1.02 -16.74 -0.74
C LEU A 188 2.47 -17.21 -0.65
N THR A 189 2.67 -18.50 -0.45
CA THR A 189 4.00 -19.09 -0.24
C THR A 189 4.82 -19.16 -1.52
N LYS A 190 4.18 -19.37 -2.68
CA LYS A 190 4.88 -19.54 -3.98
C LYS A 190 4.77 -18.35 -4.93
N SER A 191 3.79 -17.46 -4.70
CA SER A 191 3.49 -16.31 -5.57
C SER A 191 3.51 -15.01 -4.78
N VAL A 192 3.55 -13.89 -5.49
CA VAL A 192 3.48 -12.55 -4.89
C VAL A 192 2.14 -11.89 -5.21
N PRO A 193 1.66 -10.92 -4.42
CA PRO A 193 0.37 -10.29 -4.64
C PRO A 193 0.14 -9.78 -6.07
N GLU A 194 1.14 -9.14 -6.67
CA GLU A 194 1.06 -8.63 -8.04
C GLU A 194 0.96 -9.74 -9.10
N GLU A 195 1.57 -10.90 -8.86
CA GLU A 195 1.46 -12.06 -9.75
C GLU A 195 0.05 -12.64 -9.73
N ILE A 196 -0.56 -12.73 -8.54
CA ILE A 196 -1.96 -13.18 -8.40
C ILE A 196 -2.93 -12.16 -9.01
N TRP A 197 -2.67 -10.86 -8.82
CA TRP A 197 -3.50 -9.77 -9.34
C TRP A 197 -3.45 -9.65 -10.88
N SER A 198 -2.24 -9.69 -11.46
CA SER A 198 -2.03 -9.44 -12.89
C SER A 198 -1.96 -10.70 -13.75
N GLY A 199 -1.86 -11.87 -13.13
CA GLY A 199 -1.54 -13.14 -13.80
C GLY A 199 -0.11 -13.20 -14.36
N ARG A 200 0.72 -12.16 -14.13
CA ARG A 200 2.06 -12.05 -14.69
C ARG A 200 3.09 -11.94 -13.57
N LYS A 201 4.13 -12.75 -13.67
CA LYS A 201 5.24 -12.75 -12.72
C LYS A 201 6.04 -11.43 -12.84
N PRO A 202 6.12 -10.62 -11.77
CA PRO A 202 6.77 -9.31 -11.86
C PRO A 202 8.30 -9.44 -11.88
N THR A 203 8.94 -8.43 -12.48
CA THR A 203 10.40 -8.27 -12.50
C THR A 203 10.82 -7.17 -11.53
N VAL A 204 11.97 -7.32 -10.88
CA VAL A 204 12.52 -6.35 -9.90
C VAL A 204 13.87 -5.76 -10.31
N LYS A 205 14.34 -6.01 -11.54
CA LYS A 205 15.64 -5.50 -12.05
C LYS A 205 15.74 -3.97 -12.03
N HIS A 206 14.62 -3.27 -12.12
CA HIS A 206 14.54 -1.82 -12.11
C HIS A 206 14.53 -1.22 -10.70
N LEU A 207 14.41 -2.03 -9.65
CA LEU A 207 14.41 -1.52 -8.29
C LEU A 207 15.75 -0.85 -7.96
N ARG A 208 15.66 0.32 -7.35
CA ARG A 208 16.77 1.06 -6.76
C ARG A 208 16.48 1.28 -5.28
N VAL A 209 17.55 1.51 -4.52
CA VAL A 209 17.43 1.87 -3.10
C VAL A 209 16.63 3.17 -3.03
N PHE A 210 15.61 3.21 -2.17
CA PHE A 210 14.86 4.45 -1.93
C PHE A 210 15.80 5.55 -1.45
N GLY A 211 15.69 6.76 -1.99
CA GLY A 211 16.62 7.86 -1.70
C GLY A 211 18.02 7.70 -2.32
N ALA A 212 18.19 6.83 -3.31
CA ALA A 212 19.43 6.79 -4.09
C ALA A 212 19.62 8.09 -4.88
N LEU A 213 20.89 8.49 -5.06
CA LEU A 213 21.24 9.67 -5.83
C LEU A 213 20.75 9.55 -7.27
N CYS A 214 20.05 10.56 -7.76
CA CYS A 214 19.54 10.61 -9.12
C CYS A 214 20.29 11.67 -9.92
N TYR A 215 20.49 11.42 -11.22
CA TYR A 215 20.93 12.44 -12.16
C TYR A 215 19.87 12.57 -13.25
N SER A 216 19.30 13.76 -13.40
CA SER A 216 18.35 14.07 -14.47
C SER A 216 19.12 14.61 -15.66
N HIS A 217 18.96 13.96 -16.81
CA HIS A 217 19.56 14.42 -18.06
C HIS A 217 18.97 15.78 -18.46
N ILE A 218 19.84 16.73 -18.79
CA ILE A 218 19.47 18.05 -19.27
C ILE A 218 19.30 17.95 -20.80
N PRO A 219 18.09 18.22 -21.34
CA PRO A 219 17.86 18.15 -22.78
C PRO A 219 18.84 19.03 -23.55
N ASP A 220 19.23 18.60 -24.75
CA ASP A 220 20.23 19.29 -25.57
C ASP A 220 19.82 20.74 -25.90
N GLN A 221 18.51 21.02 -25.99
CA GLN A 221 18.01 22.39 -26.21
C GLN A 221 18.26 23.34 -25.02
N ARG A 222 18.55 22.79 -23.84
CA ARG A 222 18.77 23.55 -22.59
C ARG A 222 20.24 23.59 -22.17
N ARG A 223 21.15 23.11 -23.02
CA ARG A 223 22.59 23.10 -22.73
C ARG A 223 23.44 23.45 -23.95
N THR A 224 24.55 24.15 -23.74
CA THR A 224 25.58 24.35 -24.75
C THR A 224 26.56 23.17 -24.75
N LYS A 225 27.44 23.07 -25.78
CA LYS A 225 28.32 21.89 -26.00
C LYS A 225 29.21 21.52 -24.79
N LEU A 226 29.58 22.49 -23.96
CA LEU A 226 30.45 22.29 -22.79
C LEU A 226 29.69 22.25 -21.44
N GLN A 227 28.38 22.45 -21.44
CA GLN A 227 27.58 22.38 -20.22
C GLN A 227 27.28 20.93 -19.83
N ASP A 228 27.15 20.71 -18.53
CA ASP A 228 26.85 19.42 -17.95
C ASP A 228 25.61 18.78 -18.59
N LYS A 229 25.71 17.48 -18.85
CA LYS A 229 24.63 16.70 -19.47
C LYS A 229 23.56 16.30 -18.47
N SER A 230 23.83 16.45 -17.18
CA SER A 230 22.90 16.06 -16.12
C SER A 230 23.06 16.94 -14.90
N LYS A 231 21.97 17.07 -14.14
CA LYS A 231 21.98 17.67 -12.81
C LYS A 231 21.58 16.63 -11.78
N GLN A 232 22.22 16.69 -10.62
CA GLN A 232 21.82 15.88 -9.47
C GLN A 232 20.44 16.32 -8.98
N VAL A 233 19.58 15.35 -8.62
CA VAL A 233 18.22 15.56 -8.13
C VAL A 233 17.93 14.70 -6.92
#